data_AF-A0A4W5KKN9-F1
#
_entry.id   AF-A0A4W5KKN9-F1
#
_cell.length_a   1.000
_cell.length_b   1.000
_cell.length_c   1.000
_cell.angle_alpha   90.00
_cell.angle_beta   90.00
_cell.angle_gamma   90.00
#
_symmetry.space_group_name_H-M   'P 1'
#
loop_
_entity.id
_entity.type
_entity.pdbx_description
1 polymer ?
#
loop_
_entity_poly.entity_id
_entity_poly.type
_entity_poly.pdbx_seq_one_letter_code
_entity_poly.pdbx_strand_id
1 'polypeptide(L)'
;MKIRVAGKEVVKSNVQYTPGDFADYYIGGVPPALRERHNITAQPLKACMSNIKFNSKYPTYEEKVGISRGCPTDFLASRKSEFNVGSSLSAALEGFSLASDVTVSLGFKTSEKNGLLLQNTESSVGAIELALVNGYVVLTFKDTAWNSWKSSKQYQDGKWHYLTATRRVASQSIELQIDDEDVGGQISSSSFRSNPDSVFLGKDTFKGCISNLYLRRPNFLYRAEDLSQFSSTGDVLLDRCSSDRPPQLMLDRNTSMKR
;
A
#
# COMPACT_ATOMS: atom_id res chain seq x y z
N MET A 1 12.13 -31.08 13.15
CA MET A 1 11.28 -29.90 13.48
C MET A 1 9.80 -30.28 13.43
N LYS A 2 9.02 -29.86 14.43
CA LYS A 2 7.55 -29.97 14.45
C LYS A 2 6.96 -28.58 14.69
N ILE A 3 5.99 -28.18 13.87
CA ILE A 3 5.27 -26.92 14.01
C ILE A 3 3.87 -27.24 14.52
N ARG A 4 3.45 -26.57 15.59
CA ARG A 4 2.12 -26.71 16.17
C ARG A 4 1.39 -25.37 16.17
N VAL A 5 0.13 -25.37 15.77
CA VAL A 5 -0.78 -24.22 15.86
C VAL A 5 -1.96 -24.64 16.73
N ALA A 6 -2.24 -23.86 17.78
CA ALA A 6 -3.26 -24.18 18.79
C ALA A 6 -3.15 -25.62 19.34
N GLY A 7 -1.92 -26.07 19.60
CA GLY A 7 -1.62 -27.42 20.11
C GLY A 7 -1.66 -28.55 19.07
N LYS A 8 -2.19 -28.31 17.86
CA LYS A 8 -2.25 -29.30 16.79
C LYS A 8 -1.00 -29.24 15.92
N GLU A 9 -0.40 -30.38 15.64
CA GLU A 9 0.73 -30.48 14.71
C GLU A 9 0.26 -30.17 13.29
N VAL A 10 0.83 -29.14 12.67
CA VAL A 10 0.47 -28.68 11.31
C VAL A 10 1.55 -29.02 10.28
N VAL A 11 2.81 -29.09 10.71
CA VAL A 11 3.94 -29.45 9.84
C VAL A 11 4.93 -30.27 10.63
N LYS A 12 5.44 -31.33 10.00
CA LYS A 12 6.53 -32.15 10.50
C LYS A 12 7.61 -32.23 9.43
N SER A 13 8.83 -31.89 9.78
CA SER A 13 9.99 -31.99 8.90
C SER A 13 11.16 -32.61 9.64
N ASN A 14 11.89 -33.51 8.97
CA ASN A 14 13.09 -34.13 9.49
C ASN A 14 14.28 -33.22 9.17
N VAL A 15 14.50 -32.24 10.05
CA VAL A 15 15.67 -31.35 10.00
C VAL A 15 16.64 -31.80 11.06
N GLN A 16 17.89 -32.04 10.66
CA GLN A 16 19.02 -32.25 11.58
C GLN A 16 19.26 -30.94 12.34
N TYR A 17 19.07 -30.96 13.65
CA TYR A 17 19.27 -29.81 14.53
C TYR A 17 19.80 -30.33 15.87
N THR A 18 21.00 -29.89 16.25
CA THR A 18 21.51 -30.13 17.60
C THR A 18 21.31 -28.86 18.42
N PRO A 19 20.67 -28.94 19.60
CA PRO A 19 20.61 -27.80 20.51
C PRO A 19 22.01 -27.28 20.84
N GLY A 20 22.26 -26.00 20.56
CA GLY A 20 23.57 -25.35 20.77
C GLY A 20 24.40 -25.12 19.50
N ASP A 21 23.98 -25.66 18.34
CA ASP A 21 24.70 -25.49 17.06
C ASP A 21 24.69 -24.04 16.53
N PHE A 22 23.79 -23.21 17.04
CA PHE A 22 23.62 -21.83 16.59
C PHE A 22 23.78 -20.89 17.78
N ALA A 23 24.65 -19.89 17.62
CA ALA A 23 24.85 -18.83 18.59
C ALA A 23 23.68 -17.83 18.57
N ASP A 24 23.12 -17.58 17.39
CA ASP A 24 22.15 -16.52 17.15
C ASP A 24 20.81 -17.07 16.64
N TYR A 25 19.71 -16.46 17.12
CA TYR A 25 18.36 -16.76 16.69
C TYR A 25 17.64 -15.46 16.29
N TYR A 26 17.01 -15.48 15.12
CA TYR A 26 16.26 -14.33 14.62
C TYR A 26 14.76 -14.63 14.60
N ILE A 27 13.95 -13.66 15.03
CA ILE A 27 12.50 -13.78 15.14
C ILE A 27 11.85 -12.67 14.34
N GLY A 28 10.88 -13.03 13.51
CA GLY A 28 10.12 -12.09 12.69
C GLY A 28 10.89 -11.49 11.50
N GLY A 29 12.16 -11.78 11.33
CA GLY A 29 12.96 -11.31 10.20
C GLY A 29 14.39 -11.81 10.33
N VAL A 30 15.22 -11.58 9.33
CA VAL A 30 16.64 -11.92 9.33
C VAL A 30 17.45 -10.79 8.68
N PRO A 31 18.70 -10.54 9.11
CA PRO A 31 19.56 -9.52 8.52
C PRO A 31 19.75 -9.69 7.01
N PRO A 32 19.95 -8.58 6.26
CA PRO A 32 20.13 -8.61 4.80
C PRO A 32 21.22 -9.58 4.33
N ALA A 33 22.37 -9.61 5.01
CA ALA A 33 23.48 -10.49 4.65
C ALA A 33 23.12 -11.98 4.72
N LEU A 34 22.28 -12.40 5.67
CA LEU A 34 21.80 -13.78 5.76
C LEU A 34 20.73 -14.08 4.72
N ARG A 35 19.89 -13.09 4.40
CA ARG A 35 18.89 -13.23 3.33
C ARG A 35 19.54 -13.46 1.98
N GLU A 36 20.56 -12.67 1.66
CA GLU A 36 21.31 -12.80 0.41
C GLU A 36 22.06 -14.14 0.36
N ARG A 37 22.80 -14.48 1.41
CA ARG A 37 23.56 -15.73 1.52
C ARG A 37 22.69 -16.98 1.32
N HIS A 38 21.48 -16.98 1.88
CA HIS A 38 20.59 -18.13 1.89
C HIS A 38 19.37 -17.99 0.96
N ASN A 39 19.37 -16.99 0.08
CA ASN A 39 18.27 -16.69 -0.84
C ASN A 39 16.88 -16.65 -0.17
N ILE A 40 16.79 -16.00 1.00
CA ILE A 40 15.55 -15.88 1.76
C ILE A 40 14.70 -14.75 1.17
N THR A 41 13.63 -15.12 0.48
CA THR A 41 12.68 -14.19 -0.17
C THR A 41 11.45 -13.87 0.68
N ALA A 42 11.21 -14.63 1.75
CA ALA A 42 10.12 -14.40 2.69
C ALA A 42 10.23 -13.01 3.33
N GLN A 43 9.14 -12.25 3.41
CA GLN A 43 9.18 -10.90 4.00
C GLN A 43 9.34 -10.97 5.52
N PRO A 44 9.90 -9.92 6.14
CA PRO A 44 9.79 -9.75 7.58
C PRO A 44 8.32 -9.83 8.02
N LEU A 45 8.11 -10.47 9.15
CA LEU A 45 6.82 -10.65 9.78
C LEU A 45 6.28 -9.30 10.24
N LYS A 46 5.18 -8.86 9.63
CA LYS A 46 4.34 -7.79 10.13
C LYS A 46 3.25 -8.39 11.02
N ALA A 47 3.54 -8.56 12.29
CA ALA A 47 2.61 -9.11 13.26
C ALA A 47 2.95 -8.65 14.68
N CYS A 48 2.05 -8.93 15.60
CA CYS A 48 2.31 -8.80 17.03
C CYS A 48 2.70 -10.15 17.61
N MET A 49 3.73 -10.16 18.45
CA MET A 49 4.20 -11.36 19.13
C MET A 49 4.27 -11.09 20.64
N SER A 50 3.87 -12.08 21.42
CA SER A 50 3.94 -12.05 22.88
C SER A 50 4.31 -13.44 23.41
N ASN A 51 4.81 -13.49 24.65
CA ASN A 51 5.10 -14.74 25.35
C ASN A 51 6.05 -15.70 24.60
N ILE A 52 7.00 -15.16 23.83
CA ILE A 52 8.04 -15.93 23.14
C ILE A 52 8.89 -16.63 24.21
N LYS A 53 9.07 -17.94 24.05
CA LYS A 53 9.91 -18.76 24.93
C LYS A 53 10.89 -19.58 24.10
N PHE A 54 12.14 -19.59 24.53
CA PHE A 54 13.18 -20.47 24.02
C PHE A 54 13.58 -21.44 25.13
N ASN A 55 13.46 -22.75 24.89
CA ASN A 55 13.68 -23.80 25.90
C ASN A 55 12.97 -23.52 27.24
N SER A 56 11.68 -23.16 27.17
CA SER A 56 10.83 -22.79 28.31
C SER A 56 11.22 -21.52 29.08
N LYS A 57 12.23 -20.77 28.62
CA LYS A 57 12.67 -19.50 29.22
C LYS A 57 12.34 -18.32 28.31
N TYR A 58 12.15 -17.13 28.91
CA TYR A 58 12.01 -15.90 28.14
C TYR A 58 13.40 -15.43 27.67
N PRO A 59 13.63 -15.28 26.36
CA PRO A 59 14.92 -14.82 25.86
C PRO A 59 15.12 -13.32 26.13
N THR A 60 16.38 -12.91 26.27
CA THR A 60 16.79 -11.52 26.15
C THR A 60 17.01 -11.19 24.68
N TYR A 61 16.50 -10.04 24.23
CA TYR A 61 16.66 -9.60 22.84
C TYR A 61 17.81 -8.61 22.76
N GLU A 62 18.87 -8.97 22.03
CA GLU A 62 20.06 -8.14 21.86
C GLU A 62 19.85 -7.05 20.80
N GLU A 63 19.44 -7.42 19.59
CA GLU A 63 19.16 -6.49 18.49
C GLU A 63 17.66 -6.41 18.20
N LYS A 64 17.14 -5.18 18.05
CA LYS A 64 15.73 -4.93 17.75
C LYS A 64 15.61 -3.94 16.60
N VAL A 65 14.96 -4.36 15.51
CA VAL A 65 14.76 -3.56 14.30
C VAL A 65 13.28 -3.56 13.95
N GLY A 66 12.65 -2.39 13.91
CA GLY A 66 11.22 -2.30 13.61
C GLY A 66 10.30 -2.94 14.65
N ILE A 67 10.74 -3.04 15.92
CA ILE A 67 9.96 -3.62 17.02
C ILE A 67 9.51 -2.50 17.97
N SER A 68 8.21 -2.43 18.24
CA SER A 68 7.61 -1.54 19.24
C SER A 68 6.90 -2.33 20.33
N ARG A 69 6.72 -1.72 21.51
CA ARG A 69 5.83 -2.29 22.55
C ARG A 69 4.37 -2.02 22.20
N GLY A 70 3.51 -2.97 22.57
CA GLY A 70 2.08 -2.91 22.29
C GLY A 70 1.73 -3.47 20.91
N CYS A 71 0.43 -3.66 20.69
CA CYS A 71 -0.12 -4.14 19.42
C CYS A 71 -1.31 -3.27 18.98
N PRO A 72 -1.08 -2.00 18.59
CA PRO A 72 -2.13 -1.21 17.97
C PRO A 72 -2.58 -1.90 16.68
N THR A 73 -3.88 -2.11 16.53
CA THR A 73 -4.46 -2.72 15.32
C THR A 73 -4.13 -1.92 14.06
N ASP A 74 -3.97 -0.60 14.19
CA ASP A 74 -3.58 0.29 13.10
C ASP A 74 -2.19 -0.02 12.52
N PHE A 75 -1.29 -0.61 13.30
CA PHE A 75 0.04 -1.02 12.81
C PHE A 75 -0.02 -2.31 11.98
N LEU A 76 -1.11 -3.06 12.08
CA LEU A 76 -1.35 -4.26 11.29
C LEU A 76 -2.05 -3.94 9.96
N ALA A 77 -2.62 -2.74 9.81
CA ALA A 77 -3.31 -2.32 8.60
C ALA A 77 -2.38 -2.34 7.38
N SER A 78 -2.82 -2.96 6.28
CA SER A 78 -2.09 -3.02 5.03
C SER A 78 -2.34 -1.77 4.20
N ARG A 79 -1.43 -0.80 4.24
CA ARG A 79 -1.58 0.48 3.52
C ARG A 79 -0.85 0.51 2.19
N LYS A 80 -0.42 -0.64 1.69
CA LYS A 80 0.29 -0.77 0.42
C LYS A 80 -0.04 -2.11 -0.20
N SER A 81 -0.11 -2.16 -1.52
CA SER A 81 -0.18 -3.42 -2.26
C SER A 81 0.49 -3.29 -3.61
N GLU A 82 0.93 -4.44 -4.11
CA GLU A 82 1.43 -4.61 -5.46
C GLU A 82 0.36 -5.29 -6.31
N PHE A 83 0.16 -4.78 -7.51
CA PHE A 83 -0.81 -5.22 -8.49
C PHE A 83 -0.07 -5.78 -9.70
N ASN A 84 -0.63 -6.85 -10.24
CA ASN A 84 -0.27 -7.41 -11.54
C ASN A 84 -1.44 -7.22 -12.49
N VAL A 85 -1.17 -7.23 -13.80
CA VAL A 85 -2.23 -7.19 -14.81
C VAL A 85 -3.20 -8.36 -14.56
N GLY A 86 -4.50 -8.09 -14.60
CA GLY A 86 -5.56 -9.03 -14.22
C GLY A 86 -5.91 -9.05 -12.73
N SER A 87 -5.40 -8.10 -11.92
CA SER A 87 -5.73 -8.00 -10.51
C SER A 87 -6.42 -6.69 -10.11
N SER A 88 -7.18 -6.72 -9.01
CA SER A 88 -7.99 -5.59 -8.55
C SER A 88 -8.26 -5.67 -7.05
N LEU A 89 -8.40 -4.49 -6.42
CA LEU A 89 -8.99 -4.35 -5.10
C LEU A 89 -10.27 -3.52 -5.20
N SER A 90 -11.31 -3.91 -4.47
CA SER A 90 -12.56 -3.15 -4.44
C SER A 90 -13.19 -3.09 -3.04
N ALA A 91 -13.82 -1.97 -2.71
CA ALA A 91 -14.59 -1.82 -1.47
C ALA A 91 -15.73 -0.83 -1.66
N ALA A 92 -16.87 -1.10 -1.01
CA ALA A 92 -17.91 -0.09 -0.80
C ALA A 92 -17.54 0.71 0.44
N LEU A 93 -17.27 2.01 0.28
CA LEU A 93 -16.75 2.84 1.36
C LEU A 93 -17.83 3.79 1.86
N GLU A 94 -18.34 3.52 3.06
CA GLU A 94 -19.43 4.29 3.66
C GLU A 94 -19.12 5.79 3.72
N GLY A 95 -19.99 6.63 3.15
CA GLY A 95 -19.80 8.08 3.14
C GLY A 95 -18.82 8.61 2.09
N PHE A 96 -18.30 7.74 1.20
CA PHE A 96 -17.68 8.20 -0.05
C PHE A 96 -18.77 8.50 -1.09
N SER A 97 -18.82 9.74 -1.56
CA SER A 97 -19.82 10.20 -2.51
C SER A 97 -19.28 11.39 -3.29
N LEU A 98 -19.28 11.30 -4.62
CA LEU A 98 -18.91 12.42 -5.48
C LEU A 98 -19.98 13.53 -5.55
N ALA A 99 -21.10 13.41 -4.83
CA ALA A 99 -22.09 14.50 -4.73
C ALA A 99 -21.60 15.63 -3.80
N SER A 100 -20.80 15.32 -2.79
CA SER A 100 -20.23 16.29 -1.84
C SER A 100 -18.79 16.70 -2.17
N ASP A 101 -18.20 17.55 -1.32
CA ASP A 101 -16.76 17.79 -1.30
C ASP A 101 -16.03 16.46 -1.04
N VAL A 102 -15.02 16.17 -1.86
CA VAL A 102 -14.26 14.92 -1.80
C VAL A 102 -12.78 15.22 -2.01
N THR A 103 -11.93 14.56 -1.25
CA THR A 103 -10.49 14.48 -1.53
C THR A 103 -10.11 13.01 -1.63
N VAL A 104 -9.48 12.64 -2.73
CA VAL A 104 -8.87 11.33 -2.96
C VAL A 104 -7.36 11.55 -3.07
N SER A 105 -6.57 10.85 -2.28
CA SER A 105 -5.11 10.90 -2.38
C SER A 105 -4.55 9.48 -2.33
N LEU A 106 -3.54 9.18 -3.13
CA LEU A 106 -2.84 7.91 -3.10
C LEU A 106 -1.40 8.07 -3.59
N GLY A 107 -0.53 7.19 -3.12
CA GLY A 107 0.78 6.98 -3.71
C GLY A 107 0.73 5.87 -4.76
N PHE A 108 1.45 6.02 -5.86
CA PHE A 108 1.65 4.96 -6.84
C PHE A 108 3.11 4.86 -7.28
N LYS A 109 3.50 3.68 -7.75
CA LYS A 109 4.84 3.39 -8.29
C LYS A 109 4.72 2.40 -9.43
N THR A 110 5.15 2.78 -10.62
CA THR A 110 5.13 1.87 -11.79
C THR A 110 6.14 2.29 -12.86
N SER A 111 6.48 1.35 -13.74
CA SER A 111 7.20 1.59 -14.99
C SER A 111 6.31 1.39 -16.23
N GLU A 112 5.04 1.03 -16.03
CA GLU A 112 4.07 0.85 -17.10
C GLU A 112 3.50 2.20 -17.53
N LYS A 113 3.34 2.42 -18.84
CA LYS A 113 2.82 3.69 -19.39
C LYS A 113 1.31 3.84 -19.24
N ASN A 114 0.58 2.74 -19.06
CA ASN A 114 -0.86 2.72 -19.03
C ASN A 114 -1.35 1.84 -17.87
N GLY A 115 -2.46 2.23 -17.25
CA GLY A 115 -3.11 1.43 -16.21
C GLY A 115 -4.01 2.28 -15.32
N LEU A 116 -5.14 1.71 -14.90
CA LEU A 116 -6.09 2.38 -14.01
C LEU A 116 -5.57 2.37 -12.57
N LEU A 117 -5.41 3.55 -11.96
CA LEU A 117 -5.04 3.65 -10.55
C LEU A 117 -6.26 3.51 -9.66
N LEU A 118 -7.31 4.31 -9.93
CA LEU A 118 -8.53 4.34 -9.14
C LEU A 118 -9.74 4.71 -10.01
N GLN A 119 -10.87 4.04 -9.76
CA GLN A 119 -12.18 4.43 -10.27
C GLN A 119 -13.25 4.15 -9.21
N ASN A 120 -14.30 4.96 -9.15
CA ASN A 120 -15.40 4.73 -8.20
C ASN A 120 -16.54 3.86 -8.79
N THR A 121 -16.83 4.03 -10.08
CA THR A 121 -17.90 3.31 -10.78
C THR A 121 -17.60 3.18 -12.26
N GLU A 122 -18.17 2.16 -12.90
CA GLU A 122 -18.16 2.03 -14.35
C GLU A 122 -19.25 2.88 -15.04
N SER A 123 -20.13 3.51 -14.26
CA SER A 123 -21.17 4.39 -14.77
C SER A 123 -20.59 5.52 -15.64
N SER A 124 -21.34 5.91 -16.67
CA SER A 124 -20.99 7.04 -17.55
C SER A 124 -21.27 8.41 -16.91
N VAL A 125 -21.92 8.43 -15.74
CA VAL A 125 -22.26 9.62 -14.97
C VAL A 125 -21.97 9.37 -13.49
N GLY A 126 -21.46 10.39 -12.81
CA GLY A 126 -21.06 10.33 -11.42
C GLY A 126 -19.80 9.51 -11.19
N ALA A 127 -18.84 9.57 -12.12
CA ALA A 127 -17.62 8.80 -12.04
C ALA A 127 -16.36 9.69 -11.98
N ILE A 128 -15.41 9.29 -11.14
CA ILE A 128 -14.04 9.77 -11.12
C ILE A 128 -13.12 8.63 -11.54
N GLU A 129 -12.15 8.94 -12.37
CA GLU A 129 -11.16 8.00 -12.86
C GLU A 129 -9.78 8.64 -12.80
N LEU A 130 -8.83 7.94 -12.19
CA LEU A 130 -7.42 8.29 -12.14
C LEU A 130 -6.65 7.17 -12.83
N ALA A 131 -5.94 7.51 -13.90
CA ALA A 131 -5.24 6.52 -14.73
C ALA A 131 -3.91 7.07 -15.26
N LEU A 132 -3.00 6.16 -15.59
CA LEU A 132 -1.88 6.46 -16.47
C LEU A 132 -2.30 6.27 -17.92
N VAL A 133 -1.99 7.26 -18.75
CA VAL A 133 -2.20 7.24 -20.21
C VAL A 133 -0.94 7.76 -20.88
N ASN A 134 -0.23 6.89 -21.61
CA ASN A 134 1.05 7.21 -22.25
C ASN A 134 2.09 7.82 -21.27
N GLY A 135 2.08 7.35 -20.03
CA GLY A 135 2.97 7.78 -18.95
C GLY A 135 2.50 9.03 -18.19
N TYR A 136 1.49 9.73 -18.68
CA TYR A 136 0.91 10.88 -18.00
C TYR A 136 -0.20 10.41 -17.06
N VAL A 137 -0.28 10.97 -15.87
CA VAL A 137 -1.45 10.83 -15.00
C VAL A 137 -2.59 11.67 -15.57
N VAL A 138 -3.75 11.06 -15.71
CA VAL A 138 -4.99 11.66 -16.21
C VAL A 138 -6.08 11.50 -15.15
N LEU A 139 -6.71 12.62 -14.80
CA LEU A 139 -7.96 12.67 -14.06
C LEU A 139 -9.10 12.82 -15.07
N THR A 140 -10.08 11.94 -15.02
CA THR A 140 -11.35 12.08 -15.76
C THR A 140 -12.51 12.17 -14.78
N PHE A 141 -13.36 13.17 -14.97
CA PHE A 141 -14.62 13.32 -14.27
C PHE A 141 -15.78 13.22 -15.26
N LYS A 142 -16.70 12.29 -14.99
CA LYS A 142 -17.84 11.98 -15.85
C LYS A 142 -19.09 12.43 -15.13
N ASP A 143 -19.65 13.58 -15.52
CA ASP A 143 -20.91 14.10 -15.01
C ASP A 143 -21.94 14.25 -16.14
N THR A 144 -22.39 15.46 -16.46
CA THR A 144 -23.16 15.76 -17.68
C THR A 144 -22.28 15.77 -18.93
N ALA A 145 -20.98 16.03 -18.75
CA ALA A 145 -19.96 15.94 -19.78
C ALA A 145 -18.74 15.16 -19.25
N TRP A 146 -17.90 14.69 -20.17
CA TRP A 146 -16.66 14.02 -19.82
C TRP A 146 -15.55 15.04 -19.91
N ASN A 147 -15.02 15.41 -18.76
CA ASN A 147 -13.93 16.36 -18.67
C ASN A 147 -12.70 15.66 -18.11
N SER A 148 -11.55 15.94 -18.70
CA SER A 148 -10.30 15.32 -18.29
C SER A 148 -9.20 16.37 -18.19
N TRP A 149 -8.35 16.18 -17.19
CA TRP A 149 -7.10 16.90 -17.06
C TRP A 149 -5.95 15.92 -17.11
N LYS A 150 -4.84 16.35 -17.72
CA LYS A 150 -3.63 15.55 -17.91
C LYS A 150 -2.44 16.32 -17.35
N SER A 151 -1.61 15.60 -16.59
CA SER A 151 -0.31 16.05 -16.10
C SER A 151 0.60 16.64 -17.17
N SER A 152 1.48 17.55 -16.73
CA SER A 152 2.50 18.17 -17.57
C SER A 152 3.72 17.26 -17.75
N LYS A 153 3.94 16.35 -16.80
CA LYS A 153 5.08 15.41 -16.77
C LYS A 153 4.61 13.96 -16.88
N GLN A 154 5.55 13.09 -17.20
CA GLN A 154 5.39 11.64 -17.18
C GLN A 154 5.85 11.08 -15.83
N TYR A 155 5.15 10.05 -15.33
CA TYR A 155 5.29 9.52 -13.97
C TYR A 155 5.52 7.99 -13.90
N GLN A 156 5.91 7.37 -15.02
CA GLN A 156 6.26 5.95 -15.12
C GLN A 156 7.75 5.67 -14.90
N ASP A 157 8.40 6.39 -13.98
CA ASP A 157 9.86 6.31 -13.79
C ASP A 157 10.30 5.21 -12.79
N GLY A 158 9.34 4.42 -12.29
CA GLY A 158 9.59 3.39 -11.28
C GLY A 158 9.84 3.92 -9.88
N LYS A 159 9.60 5.21 -9.60
CA LYS A 159 9.64 5.80 -8.25
C LYS A 159 8.23 6.02 -7.69
N TRP A 160 8.18 6.30 -6.40
CA TRP A 160 6.94 6.66 -5.72
C TRP A 160 6.55 8.10 -6.10
N HIS A 161 5.31 8.25 -6.54
CA HIS A 161 4.65 9.53 -6.79
C HIS A 161 3.35 9.57 -6.01
N TYR A 162 2.95 10.77 -5.56
CA TYR A 162 1.74 10.97 -4.79
C TYR A 162 0.81 11.92 -5.53
N LEU A 163 -0.43 11.49 -5.74
CA LEU A 163 -1.45 12.31 -6.37
C LEU A 163 -2.57 12.61 -5.40
N THR A 164 -3.19 13.77 -5.58
CA THR A 164 -4.36 14.21 -4.81
C THR A 164 -5.38 14.86 -5.75
N ALA A 165 -6.56 14.26 -5.86
CA ALA A 165 -7.71 14.83 -6.54
C ALA A 165 -8.69 15.44 -5.52
N THR A 166 -9.04 16.71 -5.68
CA THR A 166 -9.95 17.43 -4.78
C THR A 166 -11.13 18.01 -5.54
N ARG A 167 -12.35 17.60 -5.18
CA ARG A 167 -13.61 18.19 -5.63
C ARG A 167 -14.14 19.17 -4.60
N ARG A 168 -14.52 20.35 -5.08
CA ARG A 168 -15.20 21.40 -4.31
C ARG A 168 -16.54 21.71 -4.96
N VAL A 169 -17.63 21.42 -4.26
CA VAL A 169 -19.00 21.66 -4.75
C VAL A 169 -19.25 23.15 -4.91
N ALA A 170 -18.83 23.95 -3.93
CA ALA A 170 -19.12 25.39 -3.90
C ALA A 170 -18.52 26.14 -5.10
N SER A 171 -17.29 25.80 -5.50
CA SER A 171 -16.61 26.38 -6.66
C SER A 171 -16.84 25.58 -7.95
N GLN A 172 -17.67 24.52 -7.92
CA GLN A 172 -17.95 23.65 -9.06
C GLN A 172 -16.68 23.18 -9.76
N SER A 173 -15.72 22.68 -8.99
CA SER A 173 -14.41 22.39 -9.54
C SER A 173 -13.75 21.14 -9.00
N ILE A 174 -12.92 20.53 -9.84
CA ILE A 174 -12.02 19.45 -9.46
C ILE A 174 -10.59 19.79 -9.89
N GLU A 175 -9.67 19.57 -8.98
CA GLU A 175 -8.25 19.79 -9.15
C GLU A 175 -7.50 18.47 -8.93
N LEU A 176 -6.41 18.24 -9.68
CA LEU A 176 -5.47 17.15 -9.46
C LEU A 176 -4.08 17.76 -9.21
N GLN A 177 -3.41 17.33 -8.15
CA GLN A 177 -2.04 17.72 -7.85
C GLN A 177 -1.17 16.47 -7.75
N ILE A 178 0.05 16.51 -8.28
CA ILE A 178 1.00 15.40 -8.22
C ILE A 178 2.35 15.88 -7.67
N ASP A 179 2.88 15.17 -6.68
CA ASP A 179 4.15 15.45 -5.97
C ASP A 179 4.28 16.89 -5.47
N ASP A 180 3.15 17.52 -5.09
CA ASP A 180 3.05 18.92 -4.70
C ASP A 180 3.52 19.96 -5.75
N GLU A 181 3.93 19.54 -6.95
CA GLU A 181 4.50 20.38 -8.00
C GLU A 181 3.63 20.51 -9.24
N ASP A 182 3.08 19.40 -9.75
CA ASP A 182 2.26 19.40 -10.96
C ASP A 182 0.81 19.66 -10.55
N VAL A 183 0.56 20.94 -10.25
CA VAL A 183 -0.78 21.45 -9.97
C VAL A 183 -1.52 21.50 -11.29
N GLY A 184 -2.47 20.59 -11.43
CA GLY A 184 -3.27 20.49 -12.62
C GLY A 184 -4.27 21.60 -12.79
N GLY A 185 -4.69 21.75 -14.04
CA GLY A 185 -5.78 22.61 -14.42
C GLY A 185 -7.07 22.20 -13.72
N GLN A 186 -7.89 23.19 -13.40
CA GLN A 186 -9.18 23.00 -12.78
C GLN A 186 -10.20 22.53 -13.83
N ILE A 187 -10.85 21.40 -13.57
CA ILE A 187 -11.96 20.91 -14.37
C ILE A 187 -13.27 21.45 -13.79
N SER A 188 -14.19 21.93 -14.64
CA SER A 188 -15.55 22.26 -14.23
C SER A 188 -16.32 21.01 -13.79
N SER A 189 -16.96 21.07 -12.63
CA SER A 189 -17.79 19.98 -12.10
C SER A 189 -19.20 20.45 -11.83
N SER A 190 -20.17 19.81 -12.45
CA SER A 190 -21.59 20.05 -12.18
C SER A 190 -22.07 19.26 -10.95
N SER A 191 -23.23 19.67 -10.43
CA SER A 191 -23.93 18.95 -9.37
C SER A 191 -24.76 17.81 -9.97
N PHE A 192 -24.64 16.62 -9.40
CA PHE A 192 -25.48 15.46 -9.73
C PHE A 192 -25.84 14.71 -8.45
N ARG A 193 -26.85 13.83 -8.56
CA ARG A 193 -27.14 12.87 -7.50
C ARG A 193 -26.18 11.70 -7.66
N SER A 194 -25.26 11.51 -6.72
CA SER A 194 -24.44 10.29 -6.68
C SER A 194 -25.14 9.22 -5.86
N ASN A 195 -24.83 7.97 -6.17
CA ASN A 195 -25.09 6.86 -5.27
C ASN A 195 -23.91 6.73 -4.27
N PRO A 196 -24.03 5.93 -3.19
CA PRO A 196 -22.86 5.51 -2.44
C PRO A 196 -21.92 4.79 -3.41
N ASP A 197 -20.71 5.33 -3.56
CA ASP A 197 -19.79 4.86 -4.58
C ASP A 197 -18.83 3.82 -3.98
N SER A 198 -18.61 2.75 -4.74
CA SER A 198 -17.49 1.85 -4.49
C SER A 198 -16.18 2.53 -4.87
N VAL A 199 -15.06 1.92 -4.49
CA VAL A 199 -13.73 2.28 -4.98
C VAL A 199 -13.09 1.02 -5.51
N PHE A 200 -12.55 1.11 -6.72
CA PHE A 200 -11.80 0.06 -7.42
C PHE A 200 -10.38 0.56 -7.64
N LEU A 201 -9.39 -0.26 -7.31
CA LEU A 201 -7.97 0.00 -7.54
C LEU A 201 -7.43 -1.02 -8.53
N GLY A 202 -6.64 -0.56 -9.50
CA GLY A 202 -5.96 -1.39 -10.49
C GLY A 202 -6.84 -1.92 -11.62
N LYS A 203 -8.00 -2.49 -11.27
CA LYS A 203 -9.05 -2.99 -12.17
C LYS A 203 -8.47 -3.67 -13.42
N ASP A 204 -7.65 -4.69 -13.17
CA ASP A 204 -7.06 -5.59 -14.15
C ASP A 204 -6.02 -4.98 -15.10
N THR A 205 -5.86 -3.65 -15.12
CA THR A 205 -5.00 -2.97 -16.11
C THR A 205 -3.71 -2.43 -15.52
N PHE A 206 -3.66 -2.20 -14.21
CA PHE A 206 -2.49 -1.66 -13.55
C PHE A 206 -1.51 -2.75 -13.13
N LYS A 207 -0.23 -2.46 -13.35
CA LYS A 207 0.87 -3.23 -12.78
C LYS A 207 1.84 -2.26 -12.11
N GLY A 208 2.17 -2.53 -10.86
CA GLY A 208 2.91 -1.61 -10.00
C GLY A 208 2.39 -1.63 -8.58
N CYS A 209 2.69 -0.61 -7.80
CA CYS A 209 2.28 -0.53 -6.41
C CYS A 209 1.37 0.67 -6.17
N ILE A 210 0.35 0.50 -5.32
CA ILE A 210 -0.45 1.59 -4.76
C ILE A 210 -0.26 1.59 -3.25
N SER A 211 -0.14 2.77 -2.66
CA SER A 211 -0.03 2.94 -1.22
C SER A 211 -0.84 4.11 -0.71
N ASN A 212 -1.14 4.10 0.59
CA ASN A 212 -1.69 5.20 1.34
C ASN A 212 -2.92 5.83 0.64
N LEU A 213 -3.92 5.02 0.31
CA LEU A 213 -5.20 5.53 -0.20
C LEU A 213 -5.90 6.30 0.92
N TYR A 214 -6.06 7.61 0.75
CA TYR A 214 -6.84 8.48 1.60
C TYR A 214 -8.10 8.93 0.88
N LEU A 215 -9.22 8.83 1.58
CA LEU A 215 -10.51 9.31 1.10
C LEU A 215 -11.12 10.18 2.19
N ARG A 216 -11.14 11.49 1.97
CA ARG A 216 -11.74 12.42 2.94
C ARG A 216 -13.24 12.21 2.97
N ARG A 217 -13.74 11.65 4.08
CA ARG A 217 -15.17 11.44 4.35
C ARG A 217 -15.55 12.15 5.66
N PRO A 218 -16.80 12.62 5.84
CA PRO A 218 -17.22 13.36 7.03
C PRO A 218 -16.86 12.70 8.37
N ASN A 219 -16.86 11.37 8.44
CA ASN A 219 -16.58 10.58 9.65
C ASN A 219 -15.27 9.77 9.60
N PHE A 220 -14.47 9.92 8.53
CA PHE A 220 -13.19 9.23 8.37
C PHE A 220 -12.14 10.22 7.91
N LEU A 221 -11.55 10.91 8.88
CA LEU A 221 -10.63 12.01 8.65
C LEU A 221 -9.17 11.54 8.81
N TYR A 222 -8.34 11.85 7.81
CA TYR A 222 -6.88 11.79 7.86
C TYR A 222 -6.24 10.41 8.10
N ARG A 223 -6.94 9.30 7.84
CA ARG A 223 -6.40 7.94 7.94
C ARG A 223 -6.41 7.26 6.57
N ALA A 224 -5.31 6.58 6.24
CA ALA A 224 -5.25 5.78 5.02
C ALA A 224 -6.10 4.52 5.21
N GLU A 225 -6.77 4.10 4.15
CA GLU A 225 -7.56 2.88 4.11
C GLU A 225 -6.67 1.66 4.33
N ASP A 226 -7.22 0.67 5.02
CA ASP A 226 -6.61 -0.65 5.17
C ASP A 226 -6.99 -1.51 3.97
N LEU A 227 -6.07 -1.68 3.02
CA LEU A 227 -6.27 -2.44 1.80
C LEU A 227 -6.55 -3.93 2.06
N SER A 228 -6.24 -4.44 3.27
CA SER A 228 -6.62 -5.81 3.65
C SER A 228 -8.12 -5.99 3.86
N GLN A 229 -8.87 -4.89 4.01
CA GLN A 229 -10.33 -4.90 4.13
C GLN A 229 -11.04 -4.83 2.76
N PHE A 230 -10.28 -4.72 1.67
CA PHE A 230 -10.82 -4.69 0.31
C PHE A 230 -11.03 -6.11 -0.20
N SER A 231 -12.06 -6.30 -1.02
CA SER A 231 -12.23 -7.52 -1.80
C SER A 231 -11.18 -7.57 -2.90
N SER A 232 -10.44 -8.68 -2.97
CA SER A 232 -9.34 -8.87 -3.92
C SER A 232 -9.70 -9.87 -5.01
N THR A 233 -9.34 -9.54 -6.25
CA THR A 233 -9.37 -10.46 -7.40
C THR A 233 -8.01 -10.50 -8.08
N GLY A 234 -7.66 -11.66 -8.64
CA GLY A 234 -6.35 -11.87 -9.28
C GLY A 234 -5.19 -11.83 -8.30
N ASP A 235 -4.00 -11.51 -8.83
CA ASP A 235 -2.75 -11.48 -8.07
C ASP A 235 -2.48 -10.08 -7.48
N VAL A 236 -3.04 -9.83 -6.30
CA VAL A 236 -2.72 -8.66 -5.47
C VAL A 236 -1.87 -9.11 -4.29
N LEU A 237 -0.72 -8.47 -4.10
CA LEU A 237 0.17 -8.74 -2.98
C LEU A 237 0.06 -7.61 -1.94
N LEU A 238 -0.72 -7.85 -0.89
CA LEU A 238 -0.86 -6.93 0.24
C LEU A 238 0.48 -6.74 0.99
N ASP A 239 0.69 -5.54 1.50
CA ASP A 239 1.90 -5.07 2.18
C ASP A 239 3.21 -5.22 1.37
N ARG A 240 3.12 -5.44 0.06
CA ARG A 240 4.27 -5.62 -0.81
C ARG A 240 4.40 -4.54 -1.87
N CYS A 241 5.64 -4.37 -2.29
CA CYS A 241 6.04 -3.68 -3.50
C CYS A 241 7.46 -4.17 -3.81
N SER A 242 7.64 -5.02 -4.82
CA SER A 242 8.87 -5.78 -5.09
C SER A 242 10.15 -4.94 -5.26
N SER A 243 10.02 -3.63 -5.45
CA SER A 243 11.13 -2.69 -5.55
C SER A 243 11.51 -1.99 -4.23
N ASP A 244 10.79 -2.25 -3.13
CA ASP A 244 11.07 -1.67 -1.82
C ASP A 244 12.03 -2.55 -1.00
N ARG A 245 12.98 -1.93 -0.29
CA ARG A 245 13.90 -2.62 0.61
C ARG A 245 13.31 -2.70 2.02
N PRO A 246 13.47 -3.83 2.74
CA PRO A 246 13.02 -3.94 4.12
C PRO A 246 13.83 -2.98 5.02
N PRO A 247 13.27 -2.54 6.16
CA PRO A 247 14.00 -1.71 7.12
C PRO A 247 15.26 -2.42 7.60
N GLN A 248 16.36 -1.68 7.69
CA GLN A 248 17.66 -2.16 8.16
C GLN A 248 18.10 -1.33 9.36
N LEU A 249 18.97 -1.90 10.21
CA LEU A 249 19.65 -1.12 11.23
C LEU A 249 20.47 -0.01 10.54
N MET A 250 20.21 1.23 10.93
CA MET A 250 21.10 2.34 10.61
C MET A 250 22.40 2.10 11.37
N LEU A 251 23.44 1.59 10.70
CA LEU A 251 24.77 1.54 11.27
C LEU A 251 25.27 2.99 11.35
N ASP A 252 25.51 3.50 12.56
CA ASP A 252 26.21 4.75 12.75
C ASP A 252 27.58 4.65 12.07
N ARG A 253 27.74 5.38 10.97
CA ARG A 253 28.94 5.38 10.13
C ARG A 253 30.09 6.19 10.76
N ASN A 254 30.21 6.14 12.09
CA ASN A 254 31.17 6.89 12.88
C ASN A 254 32.06 5.98 13.76
N THR A 255 32.45 4.81 13.24
CA THR A 255 33.61 4.09 13.76
C THR A 255 34.83 4.39 12.90
N SER A 256 35.46 5.53 13.22
CA SER A 256 36.91 5.74 13.25
C SER A 256 37.75 4.79 12.37
N MET A 257 38.17 5.27 11.19
CA MET A 257 39.45 4.86 10.62
C MET A 257 40.55 5.29 11.60
N LYS A 258 40.96 4.40 12.49
CA LYS A 258 42.27 4.48 13.15
C LYS A 258 43.21 3.56 12.37
N ARG A 259 44.11 4.20 11.62
CA ARG A 259 45.38 3.61 11.20
C ARG A 259 46.29 3.47 12.41
#